data_AF-A0A2E4IFS4-F1
#
_entry.id   AF-A0A2E4IFS4-F1
#
_cell.length_a   1.000
_cell.length_b   1.000
_cell.length_c   1.000
_cell.angle_alpha   90.00
_cell.angle_beta   90.00
_cell.angle_gamma   90.00
#
_symmetry.space_group_name_H-M   'P 1'
#
loop_
_entity.id
_entity.type
_entity.pdbx_description
1 polymer ?
#
loop_
_entity_poly.entity_id
_entity_poly.type
_entity_poly.pdbx_seq_one_letter_code
_entity_poly.pdbx_strand_id
1 'polypeptide(L)'
;MEEINYLRVIAGLLLVLFLPGYTLIQAMFPRKGELDEEFDVLYRVTLGMAMSICVVILIGFILGNPSLGNAPDWDGLSDGGKGYFQTFFVTLSLIGITLIFFVTGWYRGAYPWMANIHPSLARAAPGLRIESELAVAGKYIPAELLELQGLKYDRENVKEKLKEAESRKRSGSSMMKKYYEKREKTLLADLSDIDSRMADLDEMLNHSEEGGGLSADVVQEESIDDDSKKAED
;
A
#
# COMPACT_ATOMS: atom_id res chain seq x y z
N MET A 1 -20.05 36.65 27.13
CA MET A 1 -19.78 35.21 26.91
C MET A 1 -18.95 35.14 25.65
N GLU A 2 -17.68 34.77 25.75
CA GLU A 2 -16.86 34.53 24.57
C GLU A 2 -17.53 33.44 23.74
N GLU A 3 -17.81 33.71 22.47
CA GLU A 3 -18.31 32.70 21.55
C GLU A 3 -17.25 31.60 21.47
N ILE A 4 -17.56 30.43 22.05
CA ILE A 4 -16.69 29.28 21.95
C ILE A 4 -16.62 28.92 20.46
N ASN A 5 -15.48 29.20 19.86
CA ASN A 5 -15.22 28.77 18.50
C ASN A 5 -15.00 27.25 18.51
N TYR A 6 -16.09 26.50 18.35
CA TYR A 6 -16.08 25.03 18.34
C TYR A 6 -15.06 24.47 17.36
N LEU A 7 -14.80 25.16 16.24
CA LEU A 7 -13.81 24.75 15.24
C LEU A 7 -12.39 24.78 15.82
N ARG A 8 -12.05 25.81 16.61
CA ARG A 8 -10.75 25.90 17.30
C ARG A 8 -10.59 24.80 18.34
N VAL A 9 -11.65 24.47 19.08
CA VAL A 9 -11.64 23.41 20.09
C VAL A 9 -11.42 22.05 19.44
N ILE A 10 -12.17 21.74 18.37
CA ILE A 10 -12.03 20.49 17.62
C ILE A 10 -10.63 20.39 16.99
N ALA A 11 -10.13 21.48 16.39
CA ALA A 11 -8.79 21.52 15.80
C ALA A 11 -7.70 21.30 16.85
N GLY A 12 -7.81 21.94 18.01
CA GLY A 12 -6.88 21.75 19.14
C GLY A 12 -6.91 20.32 19.66
N LEU A 13 -8.09 19.72 19.79
CA LEU A 13 -8.26 18.35 20.25
C LEU A 13 -7.64 17.34 19.27
N LEU A 14 -7.86 17.52 17.95
CA LEU A 14 -7.22 16.69 16.93
C LEU A 14 -5.70 16.87 16.89
N LEU A 15 -5.21 18.11 17.04
CA LEU A 15 -3.78 18.40 17.04
C LEU A 15 -3.08 17.74 18.22
N VAL A 16 -3.71 17.71 19.40
CA VAL A 16 -3.09 17.16 20.61
C VAL A 16 -3.27 15.64 20.71
N LEU A 17 -4.45 15.11 20.40
CA LEU A 17 -4.75 13.69 20.63
C LEU A 17 -4.42 12.78 19.47
N PHE A 18 -4.21 13.31 18.26
CA PHE A 18 -4.12 12.45 17.07
C PHE A 18 -2.96 12.76 16.14
N LEU A 19 -2.83 14.01 15.69
CA LEU A 19 -1.93 14.39 14.58
C LEU A 19 -0.45 13.98 14.75
N PRO A 20 0.25 14.37 15.83
CA PRO A 20 1.68 14.09 15.95
C PRO A 20 1.94 12.60 16.15
N GLY A 21 1.08 11.89 16.87
CA GLY A 21 1.24 10.45 17.07
C GLY A 21 0.91 9.63 15.83
N TYR A 22 -0.18 9.95 15.14
CA TYR A 22 -0.57 9.24 13.92
C TYR A 22 0.45 9.42 12.79
N THR A 23 0.97 10.64 12.60
CA THR A 23 2.02 10.89 11.60
C THR A 23 3.34 10.21 11.95
N LEU A 24 3.69 10.11 13.24
CA LEU A 24 4.83 9.33 13.70
C LEU A 24 4.69 7.85 13.36
N ILE A 25 3.52 7.26 13.58
CA ILE A 25 3.28 5.84 13.27
C ILE A 25 3.30 5.57 11.78
N GLN A 26 2.76 6.46 10.97
CA GLN A 26 2.93 6.38 9.52
C GLN A 26 4.40 6.51 9.10
N ALA A 27 5.20 7.31 9.81
CA ALA A 27 6.63 7.41 9.55
C ALA A 27 7.40 6.13 9.93
N MET A 28 7.08 5.53 11.08
CA MET A 28 7.75 4.32 11.54
C MET A 28 7.37 3.09 10.70
N PHE A 29 6.07 2.91 10.44
CA PHE A 29 5.51 1.75 9.73
C PHE A 29 4.82 2.17 8.43
N PRO A 30 5.56 2.52 7.37
CA PRO A 30 4.99 3.09 6.15
C PRO A 30 4.15 2.09 5.34
N ARG A 31 4.41 0.77 5.43
CA ARG A 31 3.75 -0.22 4.55
C ARG A 31 2.55 -0.86 5.22
N LYS A 32 1.53 -1.16 4.41
CA LYS A 32 0.36 -1.91 4.85
C LYS A 32 0.79 -3.32 5.29
N GLY A 33 0.34 -3.74 6.47
CA GLY A 33 0.63 -5.07 7.02
C GLY A 33 1.89 -5.20 7.88
N GLU A 34 2.59 -4.10 8.21
CA GLU A 34 3.76 -4.15 9.10
C GLU A 34 3.42 -4.29 10.59
N LEU A 35 2.24 -3.83 11.04
CA LEU A 35 1.77 -4.04 12.42
C LEU A 35 0.87 -5.28 12.53
N ASP A 36 -0.15 -5.33 11.66
CA ASP A 36 -1.06 -6.46 11.51
C ASP A 36 -1.74 -6.33 10.14
N GLU A 37 -1.87 -7.40 9.37
CA GLU A 37 -2.39 -7.33 7.99
C GLU A 37 -3.90 -7.01 7.97
N GLU A 38 -4.64 -7.48 8.97
CA GLU A 38 -6.10 -7.37 8.98
C GLU A 38 -6.61 -6.19 9.81
N PHE A 39 -5.89 -5.78 10.86
CA PHE A 39 -6.26 -4.65 11.74
C PHE A 39 -5.32 -3.45 11.63
N ASP A 40 -4.55 -3.35 10.55
CA ASP A 40 -3.55 -2.29 10.36
C ASP A 40 -4.09 -0.89 10.66
N VAL A 41 -5.29 -0.57 10.16
CA VAL A 41 -5.94 0.74 10.38
C VAL A 41 -6.29 0.96 11.85
N LEU A 42 -6.87 -0.05 12.52
CA LEU A 42 -7.27 0.07 13.91
C LEU A 42 -6.04 0.22 14.82
N TYR A 43 -4.99 -0.56 14.57
CA TYR A 43 -3.73 -0.45 15.30
C TYR A 43 -3.06 0.90 15.04
N ARG A 44 -2.98 1.38 13.80
CA ARG A 44 -2.42 2.70 13.49
C ARG A 44 -3.16 3.83 14.18
N VAL A 45 -4.48 3.77 14.24
CA VAL A 45 -5.29 4.80 14.91
C VAL A 45 -5.10 4.75 16.42
N THR A 46 -5.22 3.58 17.04
CA THR A 46 -5.12 3.42 18.50
C THR A 46 -3.72 3.69 19.02
N LEU A 47 -2.71 3.12 18.36
CA LEU A 47 -1.30 3.33 18.68
C LEU A 47 -0.88 4.77 18.34
N GLY A 48 -1.43 5.35 17.28
CA GLY A 48 -1.28 6.77 16.94
C GLY A 48 -1.80 7.69 18.05
N MET A 49 -2.98 7.45 18.61
CA MET A 49 -3.49 8.24 19.75
C MET A 49 -2.58 8.12 20.99
N ALA A 50 -2.16 6.90 21.34
CA ALA A 50 -1.27 6.68 22.47
C ALA A 50 0.07 7.42 22.29
N MET A 51 0.67 7.31 21.11
CA MET A 51 1.92 8.02 20.79
C MET A 51 1.74 9.53 20.75
N SER A 52 0.56 10.04 20.39
CA SER A 52 0.28 11.47 20.39
C SER A 52 0.42 12.05 21.79
N ILE A 53 -0.10 11.34 22.79
CA ILE A 53 0.02 11.73 24.21
C ILE A 53 1.49 11.75 24.63
N CYS A 54 2.27 10.70 24.27
CA CYS A 54 3.70 10.65 24.57
C CYS A 54 4.46 11.84 23.96
N VAL A 55 4.23 12.15 22.68
CA VAL A 55 4.91 13.26 21.98
C VAL A 55 4.54 14.61 22.60
N VAL A 56 3.26 14.84 22.90
CA VAL A 56 2.79 16.08 23.54
C VAL A 56 3.44 16.27 24.90
N ILE A 57 3.51 15.22 25.72
CA ILE A 57 4.15 15.27 27.04
C ILE A 57 5.64 15.62 26.89
N LEU A 58 6.36 14.97 25.97
CA LEU A 58 7.78 15.25 25.73
C LEU A 58 8.02 16.70 25.28
N ILE A 59 7.19 17.22 24.36
CA ILE A 59 7.27 18.62 23.92
C ILE A 59 6.97 19.57 25.09
N GLY A 60 5.97 19.25 25.90
CA GLY A 60 5.64 20.02 27.10
C GLY A 60 6.80 20.10 28.08
N PHE A 61 7.49 18.98 28.31
CA PHE A 61 8.69 18.93 29.16
C PHE A 61 9.85 19.74 28.57
N ILE A 62 10.08 19.67 27.26
CA ILE A 62 11.14 20.42 26.59
C ILE A 62 10.86 21.93 26.69
N LEU A 63 9.65 22.38 26.36
CA LEU A 63 9.27 23.80 26.40
C LEU A 63 9.14 24.34 27.84
N GLY A 64 8.79 23.48 28.80
CA GLY A 64 8.68 23.83 30.21
C GLY A 64 10.02 23.86 30.94
N ASN A 65 11.12 23.46 30.32
CA ASN A 65 12.42 23.40 30.97
C ASN A 65 12.97 24.83 31.21
N PRO A 66 13.25 25.23 32.47
CA PRO A 66 13.76 26.56 32.81
C PRO A 66 15.10 26.91 32.15
N SER A 67 15.88 25.90 31.74
CA SER A 67 17.16 26.08 31.05
C SER A 67 17.03 26.80 29.70
N LEU A 68 15.84 26.78 29.07
CA LEU A 68 15.61 27.51 27.82
C LEU A 68 15.54 29.03 28.03
N GLY A 69 15.36 29.49 29.27
CA GLY A 69 15.19 30.90 29.60
C GLY A 69 13.81 31.45 29.22
N ASN A 70 13.75 32.76 28.99
CA ASN A 70 12.51 33.45 28.67
C ASN A 70 12.22 33.41 27.16
N ALA A 71 10.93 33.37 26.83
CA ALA A 71 10.51 33.45 25.45
C ALA A 71 10.78 34.85 24.86
N PRO A 72 10.95 34.97 23.54
CA PRO A 72 10.96 36.26 22.87
C PRO A 72 9.69 37.06 23.19
N ASP A 73 9.81 38.36 23.43
CA ASP A 73 8.67 39.24 23.66
C ASP A 73 8.18 39.77 22.31
N TRP A 74 7.14 39.15 21.76
CA TRP A 74 6.53 39.55 20.49
C TRP A 74 5.16 40.12 20.79
N ASP A 75 4.99 41.40 20.47
CA ASP A 75 3.77 42.15 20.76
C ASP A 75 2.53 41.41 20.22
N GLY A 76 1.61 41.07 21.12
CA GLY A 76 0.37 40.34 20.82
C GLY A 76 0.50 38.83 20.57
N LEU A 77 1.70 38.25 20.54
CA LEU A 77 1.96 36.83 20.20
C LEU A 77 2.57 36.02 21.35
N SER A 78 3.50 36.60 22.09
CA SER A 78 4.17 35.96 23.22
C SER A 78 4.47 36.97 24.32
N ASP A 79 4.40 36.49 25.57
CA ASP A 79 4.71 37.29 26.75
C ASP A 79 6.15 36.98 27.16
N GLY A 80 7.08 37.91 26.92
CA GLY A 80 8.51 37.72 27.19
C GLY A 80 8.85 37.59 28.69
N GLY A 81 7.91 37.94 29.57
CA GLY A 81 8.03 37.68 31.01
C GLY A 81 7.76 36.22 31.40
N LYS A 82 7.25 35.40 30.48
CA LYS A 82 6.91 33.99 30.69
C LYS A 82 7.86 33.08 29.90
N GLY A 83 8.09 31.87 30.41
CA GLY A 83 8.87 30.84 29.70
C GLY A 83 8.21 30.38 28.39
N TYR A 84 8.83 29.42 27.71
CA TYR A 84 8.38 28.91 26.40
C TYR A 84 7.09 28.07 26.44
N PHE A 85 6.59 27.71 27.63
CA PHE A 85 5.32 26.99 27.78
C PHE A 85 4.10 27.91 27.59
N GLN A 86 3.94 28.44 26.38
CA GLN A 86 2.82 29.29 25.97
C GLN A 86 2.09 28.64 24.79
N THR A 87 0.81 28.98 24.60
CA THR A 87 -0.03 28.39 23.56
C THR A 87 0.58 28.52 22.16
N PHE A 88 1.20 29.66 21.85
CA PHE A 88 1.84 29.88 20.56
C PHE A 88 3.01 28.91 20.30
N PHE A 89 3.97 28.80 21.23
CA PHE A 89 5.10 27.90 21.06
C PHE A 89 4.72 26.42 21.10
N VAL A 90 3.75 26.05 21.95
CA VAL A 90 3.24 24.67 22.01
C VAL A 90 2.58 24.28 20.68
N THR A 91 1.69 25.13 20.15
CA THR A 91 1.01 24.86 18.87
C THR A 91 2.00 24.83 17.71
N LEU A 92 2.94 25.78 17.65
CA LEU A 92 3.98 25.81 16.63
C LEU A 92 4.88 24.57 16.67
N SER A 93 5.29 24.15 17.87
CA SER A 93 6.13 22.96 18.05
C SER A 93 5.40 21.68 17.65
N LEU A 94 4.11 21.56 17.99
CA LEU A 94 3.28 20.42 17.58
C LEU A 94 3.07 20.39 16.06
N ILE A 95 2.78 21.52 15.42
CA ILE A 95 2.68 21.60 13.97
C ILE A 95 4.02 21.23 13.32
N GLY A 96 5.13 21.77 13.84
CA GLY A 96 6.48 21.48 13.35
C GLY A 96 6.83 20.01 13.43
N ILE A 97 6.59 19.35 14.57
CA ILE A 97 6.89 17.92 14.72
C ILE A 97 6.01 17.06 13.80
N THR A 98 4.72 17.40 13.67
CA THR A 98 3.80 16.71 12.76
C THR A 98 4.27 16.83 11.31
N LEU A 99 4.74 18.00 10.88
CA LEU A 99 5.30 18.20 9.54
C LEU A 99 6.59 17.38 9.35
N ILE A 100 7.48 17.34 10.33
CA ILE A 100 8.71 16.54 10.27
C ILE A 100 8.37 15.04 10.12
N PHE A 101 7.45 14.53 10.93
CA PHE A 101 7.02 13.13 10.81
C PHE A 101 6.32 12.86 9.49
N PHE A 102 5.50 13.79 8.99
CA PHE A 102 4.87 13.67 7.68
C PHE A 102 5.92 13.56 6.55
N VAL A 103 6.92 14.44 6.54
CA VAL A 103 8.01 14.41 5.55
C VAL A 103 8.82 13.11 5.67
N THR A 104 9.09 12.66 6.89
CA THR A 104 9.81 11.40 7.15
C THR A 104 9.02 10.20 6.65
N GLY A 105 7.71 10.15 6.90
CA GLY A 105 6.82 9.10 6.41
C GLY A 105 6.65 9.13 4.90
N TRP A 106 6.59 10.32 4.31
CA TRP A 106 6.63 10.48 2.86
C TRP A 106 7.91 9.88 2.28
N TYR A 107 9.09 10.27 2.79
CA TYR A 107 10.38 9.76 2.31
C TYR A 107 10.47 8.22 2.40
N ARG A 108 9.82 7.62 3.40
CA ARG A 108 9.74 6.16 3.59
C ARG A 108 8.64 5.48 2.77
N GLY A 109 7.78 6.24 2.09
CA GLY A 109 6.73 5.71 1.20
C GLY A 109 5.38 5.43 1.87
N ALA A 110 5.07 6.07 3.00
CA ALA A 110 3.81 5.89 3.73
C ALA A 110 2.57 6.40 2.96
N TYR A 111 2.74 7.34 2.02
CA TYR A 111 1.65 7.99 1.30
C TYR A 111 1.68 7.63 -0.20
N PRO A 112 1.16 6.46 -0.61
CA PRO A 112 1.22 5.98 -1.99
C PRO A 112 0.45 6.85 -2.99
N TRP A 113 -0.59 7.58 -2.57
CA TRP A 113 -1.32 8.52 -3.44
C TRP A 113 -0.41 9.59 -4.06
N MET A 114 0.69 9.90 -3.39
CA MET A 114 1.68 10.87 -3.86
C MET A 114 2.51 10.37 -5.04
N ALA A 115 2.54 9.06 -5.30
CA ALA A 115 3.20 8.48 -6.47
C ALA A 115 2.50 8.88 -7.79
N ASN A 116 1.23 9.27 -7.74
CA ASN A 116 0.52 9.81 -8.90
C ASN A 116 1.05 11.18 -9.35
N ILE A 117 1.83 11.88 -8.51
CA ILE A 117 2.37 13.21 -8.82
C ILE A 117 3.72 13.10 -9.54
N HIS A 118 4.49 12.02 -9.34
CA HIS A 118 5.77 11.81 -10.03
C HIS A 118 6.15 10.31 -10.17
N PRO A 119 6.38 9.80 -11.40
CA PRO A 119 6.61 8.37 -11.67
C PRO A 119 7.90 7.80 -11.03
N SER A 120 8.87 8.64 -10.63
CA SER A 120 10.06 8.17 -9.92
C SER A 120 9.82 7.76 -8.46
N LEU A 121 8.62 8.02 -7.91
CA LEU A 121 8.20 7.59 -6.56
C LEU A 121 7.33 6.32 -6.56
N ALA A 122 6.95 5.81 -7.74
CA ALA A 122 6.24 4.55 -7.88
C ALA A 122 7.19 3.38 -7.56
N ARG A 123 7.28 3.00 -6.29
CA ARG A 123 7.85 1.70 -5.91
C ARG A 123 6.77 0.66 -6.19
N ALA A 124 6.89 -0.05 -7.31
CA ALA A 124 6.01 -1.14 -7.66
C ALA A 124 5.99 -2.21 -6.55
N ALA A 125 4.82 -2.81 -6.32
CA ALA A 125 4.73 -4.06 -5.58
C ALA A 125 5.57 -5.14 -6.31
N PRO A 126 6.28 -6.03 -5.58
CA PRO A 126 7.00 -7.12 -6.22
C PRO A 126 6.00 -8.07 -6.88
N GLY A 127 6.05 -8.17 -8.22
CA GLY A 127 5.20 -9.12 -8.99
C GLY A 127 4.94 -8.70 -10.44
N LEU A 128 4.83 -7.40 -10.72
CA LEU A 128 4.40 -6.86 -12.02
C LEU A 128 5.54 -6.60 -13.03
N ARG A 129 6.67 -7.30 -12.90
CA ARG A 129 7.83 -7.09 -13.79
C ARG A 129 7.70 -7.74 -15.17
N ILE A 130 6.76 -8.67 -15.34
CA ILE A 130 6.64 -9.49 -16.54
C ILE A 130 5.95 -8.70 -17.67
N GLU A 131 4.98 -7.84 -17.35
CA GLU A 131 4.24 -7.04 -18.34
C GLU A 131 5.12 -6.01 -19.07
N SER A 132 6.09 -5.41 -18.38
CA SER A 132 6.94 -4.36 -18.94
C SER A 132 8.08 -4.87 -19.84
N GLU A 133 8.56 -6.11 -19.61
CA GLU A 133 9.67 -6.66 -20.40
C GLU A 133 9.19 -7.37 -21.67
N LEU A 134 7.98 -7.94 -21.69
CA LEU A 134 7.47 -8.67 -22.85
C LEU A 134 6.78 -7.77 -23.90
N ALA A 135 6.18 -6.64 -23.50
CA ALA A 135 5.65 -5.66 -24.45
C ALA A 135 6.75 -5.02 -25.34
N VAL A 136 8.01 -5.05 -24.89
CA VAL A 136 9.19 -4.58 -25.63
C VAL A 136 9.60 -5.57 -26.74
N ALA A 137 9.20 -6.84 -26.67
CA ALA A 137 9.66 -7.89 -27.58
C ALA A 137 8.76 -8.11 -28.82
N GLY A 138 7.66 -7.36 -28.97
CA GLY A 138 6.84 -7.32 -30.19
C GLY A 138 6.19 -8.65 -30.63
N LYS A 139 6.13 -9.67 -29.76
CA LYS A 139 5.50 -10.96 -30.06
C LYS A 139 4.07 -11.00 -29.53
N TYR A 140 3.12 -11.37 -30.38
CA TYR A 140 1.74 -11.65 -30.00
C TYR A 140 1.71 -12.92 -29.14
N ILE A 141 1.32 -12.77 -27.87
CA ILE A 141 1.06 -13.89 -26.97
C ILE A 141 -0.44 -14.21 -27.10
N PRO A 142 -0.84 -15.47 -27.33
CA PRO A 142 -2.26 -15.82 -27.29
C PRO A 142 -2.81 -15.55 -25.88
N ALA A 143 -3.96 -14.89 -25.81
CA ALA A 143 -4.54 -14.41 -24.55
C ALA A 143 -4.70 -15.53 -23.50
N GLU A 144 -4.92 -16.77 -23.94
CA GLU A 144 -5.10 -17.96 -23.12
C GLU A 144 -3.85 -18.34 -22.32
N LEU A 145 -2.65 -18.23 -22.90
CA LEU A 145 -1.38 -18.52 -22.21
C LEU A 145 -1.06 -17.46 -21.14
N LEU A 146 -1.38 -16.20 -21.43
CA LEU A 146 -1.24 -15.11 -20.47
C LEU A 146 -2.19 -15.29 -19.29
N GLU A 147 -3.44 -15.68 -19.58
CA GLU A 147 -4.45 -15.96 -18.56
C GLU A 147 -4.05 -17.15 -17.67
N LEU A 148 -3.55 -18.23 -18.27
CA LEU A 148 -3.07 -19.41 -17.55
C LEU A 148 -1.89 -19.07 -16.63
N GLN A 149 -0.95 -18.23 -17.09
CA GLN A 149 0.15 -17.76 -16.24
C GLN A 149 -0.32 -16.85 -15.10
N GLY A 150 -1.32 -15.99 -15.35
CA GLY A 150 -1.97 -15.18 -14.32
C GLY A 150 -2.67 -16.04 -13.27
N LEU A 151 -3.43 -17.05 -13.70
CA LEU A 151 -4.13 -18.00 -12.83
C LEU A 151 -3.16 -18.84 -11.98
N LYS A 152 -2.02 -19.25 -12.54
CA LYS A 152 -0.96 -19.93 -11.78
C LYS A 152 -0.40 -19.05 -10.66
N TYR A 153 -0.17 -17.76 -10.94
CA TYR A 153 0.28 -16.81 -9.93
C TYR A 153 -0.79 -16.58 -8.84
N ASP A 154 -2.05 -16.40 -9.24
CA ASP A 154 -3.16 -16.23 -8.30
C ASP A 154 -3.33 -17.46 -7.39
N ARG A 155 -3.14 -18.66 -7.94
CA ARG A 155 -3.14 -19.91 -7.17
C ARG A 155 -2.06 -19.93 -6.10
N GLU A 156 -0.83 -19.55 -6.44
CA GLU A 156 0.26 -19.51 -5.48
C GLU A 156 -0.04 -18.51 -4.35
N ASN A 157 -0.55 -17.33 -4.70
CA ASN A 157 -0.97 -16.30 -3.75
C ASN A 157 -2.10 -16.78 -2.83
N VAL A 158 -3.12 -17.47 -3.36
CA VAL A 158 -4.21 -18.05 -2.56
C VAL A 158 -3.69 -19.14 -1.63
N LYS A 159 -2.76 -20.01 -2.09
CA LYS A 159 -2.13 -21.02 -1.24
C LYS A 159 -1.31 -20.42 -0.11
N GLU A 160 -0.57 -19.34 -0.38
CA GLU A 160 0.18 -18.61 0.64
C GLU A 160 -0.76 -18.04 1.71
N LYS A 161 -1.85 -17.38 1.29
CA LYS A 161 -2.90 -16.87 2.20
C LYS A 161 -3.58 -17.97 3.01
N LEU A 162 -3.79 -19.15 2.41
CA LEU A 162 -4.38 -20.29 3.10
C LEU A 162 -3.44 -20.83 4.19
N LYS A 163 -2.14 -20.95 3.89
CA LYS A 163 -1.11 -21.33 4.86
C LYS A 163 -1.01 -20.32 6.00
N GLU A 164 -1.09 -19.02 5.69
CA GLU A 164 -1.11 -17.99 6.72
C GLU A 164 -2.36 -18.11 7.59
N ALA A 165 -3.56 -18.20 7.00
CA ALA A 165 -4.81 -18.38 7.74
C ALA A 165 -4.77 -19.61 8.66
N GLU A 166 -4.20 -20.73 8.21
CA GLU A 166 -4.01 -21.92 9.04
C GLU A 166 -3.06 -21.64 10.22
N SER A 167 -1.94 -20.97 9.98
CA SER A 167 -0.97 -20.61 11.01
C SER A 167 -1.59 -19.70 12.10
N ARG A 168 -2.42 -18.73 11.69
CA ARG A 168 -3.10 -17.78 12.57
C ARG A 168 -4.25 -18.43 13.33
N LYS A 169 -4.96 -19.38 12.71
CA LYS A 169 -5.96 -20.23 13.39
C LYS A 169 -5.34 -21.06 14.51
N ARG A 170 -4.09 -21.54 14.35
CA ARG A 170 -3.39 -22.30 15.40
C ARG A 170 -3.01 -21.43 16.60
N SER A 171 -2.55 -20.19 16.37
CA SER A 171 -2.05 -19.28 17.42
C SER A 171 -3.09 -18.31 17.99
N GLY A 172 -4.23 -18.12 17.33
CA GLY A 172 -5.22 -17.10 17.67
C GLY A 172 -6.14 -17.43 18.85
N SER A 173 -6.75 -16.38 19.41
CA SER A 173 -7.83 -16.46 20.42
C SER A 173 -9.10 -17.14 19.86
N SER A 174 -10.03 -17.56 20.72
CA SER A 174 -11.25 -18.28 20.34
C SER A 174 -12.12 -17.55 19.30
N MET A 175 -12.17 -16.22 19.36
CA MET A 175 -12.88 -15.39 18.38
C MET A 175 -12.14 -15.34 17.03
N MET A 176 -10.81 -15.23 17.08
CA MET A 176 -9.93 -15.21 15.91
C MET A 176 -10.00 -16.54 15.14
N LYS A 177 -10.08 -17.66 15.86
CA LYS A 177 -10.26 -18.99 15.28
C LYS A 177 -11.51 -19.09 14.42
N LYS A 178 -12.65 -18.56 14.91
CA LYS A 178 -13.91 -18.55 14.14
C LYS A 178 -13.82 -17.70 12.88
N TYR A 179 -13.13 -16.57 12.96
CA TYR A 179 -12.91 -15.69 11.81
C TYR A 179 -12.03 -16.39 10.73
N TYR A 180 -10.88 -16.94 11.12
CA TYR A 180 -10.01 -17.64 10.18
C TYR A 180 -10.60 -18.93 9.64
N GLU A 181 -11.44 -19.64 10.40
CA GLU A 181 -12.17 -20.81 9.89
C GLU A 181 -13.13 -20.43 8.76
N LYS A 182 -13.82 -19.29 8.87
CA LYS A 182 -14.69 -18.79 7.79
C LYS A 182 -13.86 -18.38 6.56
N ARG A 183 -12.73 -17.72 6.78
CA ARG A 183 -11.82 -17.26 5.71
C ARG A 183 -11.08 -18.40 5.01
N GLU A 184 -10.73 -19.45 5.74
CA GLU A 184 -10.18 -20.69 5.18
C GLU A 184 -11.16 -21.34 4.19
N LYS A 185 -12.45 -21.40 4.55
CA LYS A 185 -13.50 -21.94 3.66
C LYS A 185 -13.66 -21.11 2.38
N THR A 186 -13.59 -19.78 2.47
CA THR A 186 -13.67 -18.93 1.28
C THR A 186 -12.44 -19.10 0.39
N LEU A 187 -11.23 -19.14 0.97
CA LEU A 187 -9.99 -19.35 0.22
C LEU A 187 -9.94 -20.73 -0.45
N LEU A 188 -10.49 -21.76 0.19
CA LEU A 188 -10.63 -23.09 -0.42
C LEU A 188 -11.59 -23.08 -1.62
N ALA A 189 -12.69 -22.32 -1.53
CA ALA A 189 -13.61 -22.17 -2.65
C ALA A 189 -12.96 -21.42 -3.83
N ASP A 190 -12.26 -20.32 -3.54
CA ASP A 190 -11.51 -19.56 -4.55
C ASP A 190 -10.42 -20.43 -5.21
N LEU A 191 -9.71 -21.26 -4.42
CA LEU A 191 -8.71 -22.19 -4.95
C LEU A 191 -9.34 -23.22 -5.88
N SER A 192 -10.52 -23.75 -5.53
CA SER A 192 -11.21 -24.72 -6.38
C SER A 192 -11.69 -24.10 -7.70
N ASP A 193 -12.11 -22.83 -7.69
CA ASP A 193 -12.53 -22.10 -8.89
C ASP A 193 -11.35 -21.80 -9.83
N ILE A 194 -10.20 -21.42 -9.25
CA ILE A 194 -8.94 -21.23 -10.00
C ILE A 194 -8.48 -22.57 -10.60
N ASP A 195 -8.50 -23.65 -9.83
CA ASP A 195 -8.10 -24.98 -10.31
C ASP A 195 -9.03 -25.47 -11.45
N SER A 196 -10.35 -25.20 -11.39
CA SER A 196 -11.25 -25.52 -12.52
C SER A 196 -10.96 -24.68 -13.76
N ARG A 197 -10.76 -23.36 -13.61
CA ARG A 197 -10.50 -22.48 -14.77
C ARG A 197 -9.16 -22.78 -15.43
N MET A 198 -8.15 -23.19 -14.66
CA MET A 198 -6.89 -23.68 -15.22
C MET A 198 -7.09 -24.98 -16.01
N ALA A 199 -7.94 -25.90 -15.52
CA ALA A 199 -8.23 -27.15 -16.23
C ALA A 199 -8.94 -26.91 -17.56
N ASP A 200 -9.93 -26.00 -17.58
CA ASP A 200 -10.65 -25.61 -18.80
C ASP A 200 -9.70 -25.00 -19.84
N LEU A 201 -8.79 -24.10 -19.41
CA LEU A 201 -7.80 -23.50 -20.31
C LEU A 201 -6.76 -24.52 -20.83
N ASP A 202 -6.33 -25.46 -19.99
CA ASP A 202 -5.42 -26.53 -20.39
C ASP A 202 -6.09 -27.47 -21.41
N GLU A 203 -7.39 -27.75 -21.24
CA GLU A 203 -8.20 -28.51 -22.20
C GLU A 203 -8.36 -27.77 -23.53
N MET A 204 -8.66 -26.46 -23.51
CA MET A 204 -8.74 -25.62 -24.72
C MET A 204 -7.41 -25.56 -25.49
N LEU A 205 -6.29 -25.42 -24.78
CA LEU A 205 -4.96 -25.39 -25.39
C LEU A 205 -4.59 -26.75 -26.00
N ASN A 206 -4.84 -27.85 -25.29
CA ASN A 206 -4.55 -29.20 -25.80
C ASN A 206 -5.43 -29.57 -27.01
N HIS A 207 -6.70 -29.15 -27.04
CA HIS A 207 -7.57 -29.38 -28.20
C HIS A 207 -7.23 -28.50 -29.41
N SER A 208 -6.68 -27.31 -29.19
CA SER A 208 -6.22 -26.43 -30.28
C SER A 208 -4.97 -26.98 -30.99
N GLU A 209 -4.18 -27.84 -30.33
CA GLU A 209 -3.04 -28.51 -30.96
C GLU A 209 -3.43 -29.74 -31.82
N GLU A 210 -4.51 -30.45 -31.48
CA GLU A 210 -4.99 -31.61 -32.25
C GLU A 210 -5.88 -31.24 -33.46
N GLY A 211 -6.36 -29.99 -33.51
CA GLY A 211 -7.27 -29.47 -34.53
C GLY A 211 -6.62 -28.53 -35.56
N GLY A 212 -5.52 -28.94 -36.20
CA GLY A 212 -5.04 -28.39 -37.49
C GLY A 212 -4.95 -26.86 -37.67
N GLY A 213 -3.71 -26.35 -37.63
CA GLY A 213 -3.21 -25.41 -38.66
C GLY A 213 -3.05 -23.94 -38.27
N LEU A 214 -1.78 -23.52 -38.10
CA LEU A 214 -1.32 -22.16 -38.48
C LEU A 214 0.17 -22.14 -38.84
N SER A 215 0.95 -23.12 -38.37
CA SER A 215 2.29 -23.40 -38.89
C SER A 215 2.31 -24.03 -40.29
N ALA A 216 1.16 -24.49 -40.80
CA ALA A 216 1.00 -24.97 -42.18
C ALA A 216 0.68 -23.85 -43.18
N ASP A 217 -0.02 -22.79 -42.74
CA ASP A 217 -0.39 -21.67 -43.61
C ASP A 217 0.78 -20.70 -43.85
N VAL A 218 1.71 -20.58 -42.89
CA VAL A 218 2.92 -19.76 -43.06
C VAL A 218 3.89 -20.36 -44.10
N VAL A 219 3.80 -21.67 -44.40
CA VAL A 219 4.65 -22.31 -45.43
C VAL A 219 4.08 -22.14 -46.85
N GLN A 220 2.76 -21.92 -47.00
CA GLN A 220 2.17 -21.80 -48.35
C GLN A 220 2.27 -20.39 -48.93
N GLU A 221 2.24 -19.33 -48.12
CA GLU A 221 2.40 -17.95 -48.63
C GLU A 221 3.81 -17.65 -49.15
N GLU A 222 4.85 -18.34 -48.66
CA GLU A 222 6.23 -18.13 -49.15
C GLU A 222 6.51 -18.84 -50.49
N SER A 223 5.59 -19.69 -50.96
CA SER A 223 5.81 -20.52 -52.16
C SER A 223 5.10 -20.05 -53.44
N ILE A 224 4.25 -19.02 -53.37
CA ILE A 224 3.45 -18.55 -54.52
C ILE A 224 4.06 -17.33 -55.22
N ASP A 225 5.02 -16.62 -54.61
CA ASP A 225 5.55 -15.36 -55.15
C ASP A 225 6.84 -15.47 -55.99
N ASP A 226 7.43 -16.66 -56.16
CA ASP A 226 8.74 -16.81 -56.85
C ASP A 226 8.66 -17.26 -58.33
N ASP A 227 7.47 -17.50 -58.89
CA ASP A 227 7.32 -17.96 -60.29
C ASP A 227 6.83 -16.87 -61.28
N SER A 228 6.71 -15.60 -60.85
CA SER A 228 6.25 -14.50 -61.73
C SER A 228 7.35 -13.58 -62.28
N LYS A 229 8.64 -13.87 -62.04
CA LYS A 229 9.77 -13.01 -62.45
C LYS A 229 10.71 -13.58 -63.51
N LYS A 230 10.22 -14.45 -64.40
CA LYS A 230 11.04 -14.98 -65.51
C LYS A 230 10.32 -15.01 -66.86
N ALA A 231 9.79 -13.87 -67.29
CA ALA A 231 9.43 -13.64 -68.70
C ALA A 231 9.31 -12.13 -69.00
N GLU A 232 10.44 -11.40 -69.02
CA GLU A 232 10.66 -10.18 -69.82
C GLU A 232 12.11 -9.71 -69.62
N ASP A 233 13.01 -10.30 -70.40
CA ASP A 233 14.16 -9.68 -71.11
C ASP A 233 15.05 -10.75 -71.75
#